data_AF-A0A137PF36-F1
#
_entry.id   AF-A0A137PF36-F1
#
_cell.length_a   1.000
_cell.length_b   1.000
_cell.length_c   1.000
_cell.angle_alpha   90.00
_cell.angle_beta   90.00
_cell.angle_gamma   90.00
#
_symmetry.space_group_name_H-M   'P 1'
#
loop_
_entity.id
_entity.type
_entity.pdbx_description
1 polymer ?
#
loop_
_entity_poly.entity_id
_entity_poly.type
_entity_poly.pdbx_seq_one_letter_code
_entity_poly.pdbx_strand_id
1 'polypeptide(L)'
;MTFLEKTVRDSAIIATAVFLNDVEKIDLNQVTILWAGLFYGFWMADKPIVQQDTAKNIGDVITLIKPDNAYLFIEAFWSVLNSKWHEIDRIRTDKFYLLMREIIHASFQLLDDRKWDIKNVKKMMDIYTRYCLDTSKTHIPAGIPSHVISCFHDELSKIVED
;
A
#
# COMPACT_ATOMS: atom_id res chain seq x y z
N MET A 1 18.83 17.24 2.00
CA MET A 1 18.36 16.14 2.86
C MET A 1 17.67 15.13 1.96
N THR A 2 18.35 14.05 1.61
CA THR A 2 17.82 12.98 0.76
C THR A 2 17.14 11.91 1.62
N PHE A 3 16.18 11.16 1.07
CA PHE A 3 15.46 10.05 1.72
C PHE A 3 16.34 8.88 2.21
N LEU A 4 17.67 9.02 2.15
CA LEU A 4 18.66 8.07 2.63
C LEU A 4 18.67 7.98 4.16
N GLU A 5 18.36 9.07 4.85
CA GLU A 5 18.33 9.12 6.31
C GLU A 5 17.00 8.56 6.85
N LYS A 6 17.08 7.57 7.73
CA LYS A 6 15.91 6.91 8.36
C LYS A 6 14.95 7.93 8.97
N THR A 7 15.49 8.87 9.74
CA THR A 7 14.73 9.95 10.40
C THR A 7 13.94 10.78 9.40
N VAL A 8 14.55 11.18 8.28
CA VAL A 8 13.88 11.97 7.24
C VAL A 8 12.76 11.19 6.58
N ARG A 9 12.99 9.90 6.29
CA ARG A 9 11.96 9.03 5.70
C ARG A 9 10.79 8.80 6.65
N ASP A 10 11.05 8.47 7.91
CA ASP A 10 9.99 8.22 8.89
C ASP A 10 9.15 9.48 9.14
N SER A 11 9.80 10.65 9.25
CA SER A 11 9.10 11.93 9.34
C SER A 11 8.25 12.24 8.12
N ALA A 12 8.69 11.88 6.90
CA ALA A 12 7.92 12.09 5.68
C ALA A 12 6.69 11.16 5.60
N ILE A 13 6.80 9.92 6.07
CA ILE A 13 5.66 8.99 6.16
C ILE A 13 4.63 9.51 7.15
N ILE A 14 5.06 9.95 8.33
CA ILE A 14 4.17 10.56 9.34
C ILE A 14 3.51 11.83 8.79
N ALA A 15 4.28 12.69 8.12
CA ALA A 15 3.73 13.90 7.50
C ALA A 15 2.67 13.59 6.45
N THR A 16 2.78 12.45 5.75
CA THR A 16 1.75 11.97 4.81
C THR A 16 0.45 11.66 5.54
N ALA A 17 0.50 10.94 6.66
CA ALA A 17 -0.69 10.65 7.47
C ALA A 17 -1.34 11.94 8.02
N VAL A 18 -0.52 12.88 8.51
CA VAL A 18 -1.01 14.19 9.00
C VAL A 18 -1.70 14.96 7.88
N PHE A 19 -1.06 15.08 6.72
CA PHE A 19 -1.63 15.77 5.56
C PHE A 19 -2.96 15.16 5.10
N LEU A 20 -3.02 13.83 4.99
CA LEU A 20 -4.23 13.11 4.56
C LEU A 20 -5.36 13.19 5.61
N ASN A 21 -5.06 13.50 6.86
CA ASN A 21 -6.09 13.79 7.87
C ASN A 21 -6.56 15.25 7.84
N ASP A 22 -5.67 16.19 7.55
CA ASP A 22 -5.99 17.61 7.55
C ASP A 22 -6.72 18.06 6.26
N VAL A 23 -6.38 17.45 5.13
CA VAL A 23 -6.97 17.81 3.83
C VAL A 23 -8.49 17.57 3.83
N GLU A 24 -9.25 18.58 3.40
CA GLU A 24 -10.71 18.51 3.32
C GLU A 24 -11.16 17.60 2.16
N LYS A 25 -10.52 17.75 0.99
CA LYS A 25 -10.79 16.96 -0.20
C LYS A 25 -9.51 16.71 -0.98
N ILE A 26 -9.31 15.47 -1.38
CA ILE A 26 -8.18 15.04 -2.20
C ILE A 26 -8.67 14.01 -3.22
N ASP A 27 -8.08 14.01 -4.42
CA ASP A 27 -8.40 13.04 -5.46
C ASP A 27 -7.30 11.99 -5.65
N LEU A 28 -7.63 10.94 -6.42
CA LEU A 28 -6.73 9.83 -6.69
C LEU A 28 -5.41 10.26 -7.35
N ASN A 29 -5.43 11.26 -8.24
CA ASN A 29 -4.23 11.72 -8.93
C ASN A 29 -3.27 12.39 -7.95
N GLN A 30 -3.79 13.22 -7.06
CA GLN A 30 -3.01 13.86 -6.01
C GLN A 30 -2.39 12.83 -5.05
N VAL A 31 -3.15 11.80 -4.65
CA VAL A 31 -2.62 10.72 -3.80
C VAL A 31 -1.60 9.85 -4.54
N THR A 32 -1.77 9.65 -5.85
CA THR A 32 -0.79 8.96 -6.71
C THR A 32 0.54 9.72 -6.77
N ILE A 33 0.51 11.05 -6.80
CA ILE A 33 1.74 11.89 -6.72
C ILE A 33 2.45 11.71 -5.38
N LEU A 34 1.71 11.67 -4.26
CA LEU A 34 2.30 11.38 -2.94
C LEU A 34 2.96 10.00 -2.93
N TRP A 35 2.29 9.00 -3.50
CA TRP A 35 2.83 7.65 -3.61
C TRP A 35 4.07 7.54 -4.46
N ALA A 36 4.26 8.37 -5.48
CA ALA A 36 5.52 8.39 -6.22
C ALA A 36 6.70 8.73 -5.28
N GLY A 37 6.51 9.65 -4.34
CA GLY A 37 7.50 9.97 -3.30
C GLY A 37 7.75 8.79 -2.35
N LEU A 38 6.68 8.17 -1.83
CA LEU A 38 6.79 7.01 -0.94
C LEU A 38 7.44 5.80 -1.63
N PHE A 39 7.11 5.56 -2.90
CA PHE A 39 7.69 4.50 -3.72
C PHE A 39 9.21 4.63 -3.78
N TYR A 40 9.71 5.83 -4.11
CA TYR A 40 11.16 6.06 -4.14
C TYR A 40 11.78 6.10 -2.73
N GLY A 41 11.04 6.56 -1.72
CA GLY A 41 11.46 6.45 -0.32
C GLY A 41 11.71 4.99 0.11
N PHE A 42 10.81 4.08 -0.27
CA PHE A 42 10.95 2.64 -0.05
C PHE A 42 11.99 1.99 -0.98
N TRP A 43 12.13 2.49 -2.21
CA TRP A 43 13.18 2.08 -3.14
C TRP A 43 14.57 2.25 -2.54
N MET A 44 14.79 3.28 -1.71
CA MET A 44 16.07 3.55 -1.05
C MET A 44 16.26 2.78 0.27
N ALA A 45 15.30 1.95 0.69
CA ALA A 45 15.45 1.06 1.86
C ALA A 45 16.23 -0.22 1.48
N ASP A 46 17.52 -0.26 1.82
CA ASP A 46 18.40 -1.37 1.41
C ASP A 46 18.57 -2.47 2.48
N LYS A 47 18.59 -2.11 3.77
CA LYS A 47 18.77 -3.09 4.86
C LYS A 47 17.45 -3.82 5.15
N PRO A 48 17.43 -5.16 5.36
CA PRO A 48 16.20 -5.91 5.61
C PRO A 48 15.33 -5.35 6.74
N ILE A 49 15.93 -5.03 7.89
CA ILE A 49 15.20 -4.42 9.01
C ILE A 49 14.58 -3.07 8.64
N VAL A 50 15.29 -2.28 7.82
CA VAL A 50 14.81 -0.98 7.36
C VAL A 50 13.66 -1.15 6.36
N GLN A 51 13.68 -2.19 5.52
CA GLN A 51 12.58 -2.52 4.61
C GLN A 51 11.33 -2.91 5.41
N GLN A 52 11.47 -3.77 6.42
CA GLN A 52 10.37 -4.18 7.29
C GLN A 52 9.76 -2.99 8.03
N ASP A 53 10.59 -2.18 8.71
CA ASP A 53 10.13 -0.99 9.42
C ASP A 53 9.46 0.01 8.47
N THR A 54 10.03 0.24 7.29
CA THR A 54 9.48 1.21 6.34
C THR A 54 8.16 0.72 5.73
N ALA A 55 8.06 -0.57 5.39
CA ALA A 55 6.82 -1.15 4.90
C ALA A 55 5.73 -1.00 5.96
N LYS A 56 6.02 -1.42 7.20
CA LYS A 56 5.10 -1.30 8.33
C LYS A 56 4.65 0.14 8.57
N ASN A 57 5.59 1.10 8.62
CA ASN A 57 5.26 2.51 8.80
C ASN A 57 4.33 3.03 7.69
N ILE A 58 4.50 2.56 6.44
CA ILE A 58 3.61 2.91 5.32
C ILE A 58 2.23 2.24 5.50
N GLY A 59 2.18 0.98 5.92
CA GLY A 59 0.93 0.28 6.26
C GLY A 59 0.14 0.99 7.36
N ASP A 60 0.82 1.41 8.42
CA ASP A 60 0.22 2.14 9.55
C ASP A 60 -0.43 3.48 9.09
N VAL A 61 -0.01 4.08 7.96
CA VAL A 61 -0.71 5.27 7.41
C VAL A 61 -2.17 4.95 7.12
N ILE A 62 -2.50 3.75 6.61
CA ILE A 62 -3.87 3.36 6.24
C ILE A 62 -4.79 3.35 7.47
N THR A 63 -4.30 2.90 8.61
CA THR A 63 -5.09 2.81 9.85
C THR A 63 -5.16 4.14 10.59
N LEU A 64 -4.22 5.06 10.33
CA LEU A 64 -4.15 6.37 10.97
C LEU A 64 -4.93 7.49 10.26
N ILE A 65 -5.38 7.29 9.02
CA ILE A 65 -6.05 8.33 8.23
C ILE A 65 -7.57 8.15 8.13
N LYS A 66 -8.27 9.23 7.75
CA LYS A 66 -9.72 9.21 7.48
C LYS A 66 -10.08 8.07 6.50
N PRO A 67 -11.23 7.37 6.69
CA PRO A 67 -11.54 6.15 5.95
C PRO A 67 -11.56 6.33 4.43
N ASP A 68 -12.19 7.39 3.94
CA ASP A 68 -12.27 7.63 2.50
C ASP A 68 -10.89 7.88 1.88
N ASN A 69 -10.00 8.54 2.61
CA ASN A 69 -8.63 8.78 2.20
C ASN A 69 -7.80 7.49 2.29
N ALA A 70 -8.11 6.57 3.22
CA ALA A 70 -7.47 5.26 3.31
C ALA A 70 -7.73 4.41 2.06
N TYR A 71 -8.99 4.35 1.58
CA TYR A 71 -9.30 3.65 0.32
C TYR A 71 -8.60 4.28 -0.88
N LEU A 72 -8.59 5.61 -0.98
CA LEU A 72 -7.87 6.32 -2.05
C LEU A 72 -6.35 6.06 -1.98
N PHE A 73 -5.79 5.97 -0.77
CA PHE A 73 -4.39 5.67 -0.56
C PHE A 73 -4.03 4.25 -0.99
N ILE A 74 -4.86 3.26 -0.67
CA ILE A 74 -4.68 1.87 -1.14
C ILE A 74 -4.84 1.80 -2.67
N GLU A 75 -5.84 2.47 -3.25
CA GLU A 75 -6.05 2.51 -4.69
C GLU A 75 -4.85 3.13 -5.43
N ALA A 76 -4.35 4.25 -4.92
CA ALA A 76 -3.18 4.93 -5.48
C ALA A 76 -1.91 4.07 -5.38
N PHE A 77 -1.71 3.31 -4.30
CA PHE A 77 -0.59 2.36 -4.19
C PHE A 77 -0.57 1.38 -5.35
N TRP A 78 -1.68 0.70 -5.61
CA TRP A 78 -1.76 -0.29 -6.68
C TRP A 78 -1.60 0.34 -8.06
N SER A 79 -2.18 1.53 -8.27
CA SER A 79 -1.98 2.32 -9.49
C SER A 79 -0.50 2.63 -9.76
N VAL A 80 0.22 3.13 -8.74
CA VAL A 80 1.67 3.42 -8.85
C VAL A 80 2.47 2.14 -9.07
N LEU A 81 2.16 1.07 -8.34
CA LEU A 81 2.87 -0.20 -8.46
C LEU A 81 2.71 -0.80 -9.86
N ASN A 82 1.50 -0.81 -10.42
CA ASN A 82 1.24 -1.28 -11.79
C ASN A 82 2.08 -0.49 -12.81
N SER A 83 2.07 0.84 -12.71
CA SER A 83 2.81 1.73 -13.62
C SER A 83 4.33 1.53 -13.53
N LYS A 84 4.86 1.32 -12.31
CA LYS A 84 6.30 1.23 -12.06
C LYS A 84 6.86 -0.18 -12.04
N TRP A 85 6.02 -1.21 -12.16
CA TRP A 85 6.44 -2.59 -11.97
C TRP A 85 7.65 -3.00 -12.82
N HIS A 86 7.64 -2.59 -14.09
CA HIS A 86 8.72 -2.89 -15.03
C HIS A 86 10.01 -2.10 -14.77
N GLU A 87 9.95 -1.03 -13.97
CA GLU A 87 11.14 -0.32 -13.49
C GLU A 87 11.83 -1.11 -12.36
N ILE A 88 11.10 -1.95 -11.61
CA ILE A 88 11.63 -2.71 -10.48
C ILE A 88 12.48 -3.87 -10.98
N ASP A 89 13.79 -3.80 -10.76
CA ASP A 89 14.68 -4.90 -11.12
C ASP A 89 14.57 -6.08 -10.12
N ARG A 90 15.05 -7.25 -10.56
CA ARG A 90 14.89 -8.52 -9.86
C ARG A 90 15.37 -8.51 -8.41
N ILE A 91 16.42 -7.74 -8.07
CA ILE A 91 16.97 -7.74 -6.71
C ILE A 91 16.09 -6.95 -5.73
N ARG A 92 15.20 -6.09 -6.25
CA ARG A 92 14.29 -5.25 -5.46
C ARG A 92 12.88 -5.83 -5.40
N THR A 93 12.55 -6.81 -6.23
CA THR A 93 11.19 -7.39 -6.30
C THR A 93 10.74 -7.92 -4.93
N ASP A 94 11.62 -8.62 -4.19
CA ASP A 94 11.26 -9.22 -2.90
C ASP A 94 10.80 -8.19 -1.86
N LYS A 95 11.44 -7.01 -1.81
CA LYS A 95 10.99 -5.97 -0.87
C LYS A 95 9.70 -5.31 -1.31
N PHE A 96 9.43 -5.19 -2.61
CA PHE A 96 8.14 -4.70 -3.08
C PHE A 96 7.01 -5.72 -2.83
N TYR A 97 7.31 -7.02 -2.88
CA TYR A 97 6.41 -8.07 -2.41
C TYR A 97 6.14 -7.97 -0.90
N LEU A 98 7.15 -7.64 -0.08
CA LEU A 98 6.95 -7.33 1.33
C LEU A 98 6.01 -6.14 1.52
N LEU A 99 6.21 -5.04 0.78
CA LEU A 99 5.33 -3.88 0.85
C LEU A 99 3.89 -4.21 0.42
N MET A 100 3.71 -4.99 -0.66
CA MET A 100 2.39 -5.46 -1.07
C MET A 100 1.70 -6.25 0.05
N ARG A 101 2.43 -7.17 0.70
CA ARG A 101 1.89 -7.97 1.81
C ARG A 101 1.44 -7.08 2.97
N GLU A 102 2.21 -6.06 3.31
CA GLU A 102 1.84 -5.08 4.34
C GLU A 102 0.60 -4.26 3.96
N ILE A 103 0.49 -3.79 2.72
CA ILE A 103 -0.72 -3.07 2.26
C ILE A 103 -1.96 -3.97 2.29
N ILE A 104 -1.81 -5.27 1.99
CA ILE A 104 -2.89 -6.25 2.11
C ILE A 104 -3.30 -6.43 3.57
N HIS A 105 -2.34 -6.59 4.47
CA HIS A 105 -2.61 -6.68 5.90
C HIS A 105 -3.35 -5.45 6.43
N ALA A 106 -2.84 -4.25 6.15
CA ALA A 106 -3.46 -2.99 6.55
C ALA A 106 -4.85 -2.78 5.90
N SER A 107 -5.07 -3.31 4.70
CA SER A 107 -6.40 -3.32 4.06
C SER A 107 -7.40 -4.14 4.87
N PHE A 108 -6.99 -5.29 5.42
CA PHE A 108 -7.85 -6.11 6.27
C PHE A 108 -8.05 -5.51 7.65
N GLN A 109 -7.03 -4.90 8.25
CA GLN A 109 -7.17 -4.14 9.51
C GLN A 109 -8.23 -3.03 9.36
N LEU A 110 -8.18 -2.28 8.25
CA LEU A 110 -9.18 -1.26 7.96
C LEU A 110 -10.61 -1.84 7.86
N LEU A 111 -10.76 -3.06 7.31
CA LEU A 111 -12.07 -3.73 7.26
C LEU A 111 -12.52 -4.21 8.64
N ASP A 112 -11.62 -4.73 9.46
CA ASP A 112 -11.93 -5.18 10.82
C ASP A 112 -12.34 -4.03 11.75
N ASP A 113 -11.64 -2.90 11.66
CA ASP A 113 -12.02 -1.64 12.34
C ASP A 113 -13.43 -1.19 11.95
N ARG A 114 -13.88 -1.57 10.75
CA ARG A 114 -15.21 -1.28 10.21
C ARG A 114 -16.18 -2.45 10.38
N LYS A 115 -15.81 -3.46 11.18
CA LYS A 115 -16.62 -4.64 11.50
C LYS A 115 -17.10 -5.37 10.25
N TRP A 116 -16.25 -5.41 9.23
CA TRP A 116 -16.51 -6.11 7.98
C TRP A 116 -17.82 -5.67 7.31
N ASP A 117 -18.21 -4.40 7.48
CA ASP A 117 -19.41 -3.86 6.85
C ASP A 117 -19.38 -4.08 5.33
N ILE A 118 -20.47 -4.62 4.79
CA ILE A 118 -20.51 -5.12 3.41
C ILE A 118 -20.23 -4.02 2.37
N LYS A 119 -20.53 -2.74 2.67
CA LYS A 119 -20.22 -1.65 1.76
C LYS A 119 -18.71 -1.40 1.70
N ASN A 120 -18.05 -1.46 2.84
CA ASN A 120 -16.59 -1.34 2.97
C ASN A 120 -15.86 -2.52 2.31
N VAL A 121 -16.33 -3.75 2.54
CA VAL A 121 -15.80 -4.95 1.87
C VAL A 121 -15.94 -4.84 0.36
N LYS A 122 -17.12 -4.45 -0.15
CA LYS A 122 -17.34 -4.25 -1.59
C LYS A 122 -16.44 -3.18 -2.18
N LYS A 123 -16.25 -2.06 -1.48
CA LYS A 123 -15.34 -0.98 -1.89
C LYS A 123 -13.89 -1.46 -1.98
N MET A 124 -13.43 -2.22 -0.99
CA MET A 124 -12.08 -2.81 -1.01
C MET A 124 -11.92 -3.82 -2.15
N MET A 125 -12.88 -4.74 -2.30
CA MET A 125 -12.81 -5.76 -3.35
C MET A 125 -12.90 -5.17 -4.76
N ASP A 126 -13.61 -4.06 -4.95
CA ASP A 126 -13.60 -3.32 -6.21
C ASP A 126 -12.18 -2.82 -6.55
N ILE A 127 -11.45 -2.25 -5.59
CA ILE A 127 -10.05 -1.83 -5.77
C ILE A 127 -9.18 -3.03 -6.17
N TYR A 128 -9.24 -4.13 -5.42
CA TYR A 128 -8.43 -5.33 -5.69
C TYR A 128 -8.78 -5.94 -7.06
N THR A 129 -10.05 -5.95 -7.44
CA THR A 129 -10.47 -6.44 -8.75
C THR A 129 -9.88 -5.55 -9.85
N ARG A 130 -10.05 -4.24 -9.76
CA ARG A 130 -9.63 -3.29 -10.82
C ARG A 130 -8.12 -3.18 -10.99
N TYR A 131 -7.34 -3.28 -9.92
CA TYR A 131 -5.89 -3.02 -9.98
C TYR A 131 -5.01 -4.24 -9.78
N CYS A 132 -5.51 -5.31 -9.17
CA CYS A 132 -4.67 -6.44 -8.79
C CYS A 132 -5.06 -7.72 -9.52
N LEU A 133 -6.35 -8.03 -9.59
CA LEU A 133 -6.85 -9.37 -9.94
C LEU A 133 -7.45 -9.49 -11.34
N ASP A 134 -7.70 -8.38 -12.05
CA ASP A 134 -8.19 -8.41 -13.43
C ASP A 134 -7.08 -8.77 -14.43
N THR A 135 -6.77 -10.07 -14.50
CA THR A 135 -5.76 -10.63 -15.40
C THR A 135 -6.06 -10.43 -16.89
N SER A 136 -7.25 -9.95 -17.27
CA SER A 136 -7.55 -9.58 -18.65
C SER A 136 -6.87 -8.27 -19.08
N LYS A 137 -6.41 -7.46 -18.11
CA LYS A 137 -5.78 -6.17 -18.35
C LYS A 137 -4.28 -6.31 -18.48
N THR A 138 -3.76 -5.95 -19.65
CA THR A 138 -2.31 -5.99 -19.96
C THR A 138 -1.48 -5.03 -19.12
N HIS A 139 -2.08 -3.98 -18.56
CA HIS A 139 -1.39 -3.02 -17.68
C HIS A 139 -1.24 -3.52 -16.24
N ILE A 140 -1.82 -4.68 -15.88
CA ILE A 140 -1.61 -5.34 -14.60
C ILE A 140 -0.52 -6.40 -14.80
N PRO A 141 0.69 -6.17 -14.27
CA PRO A 141 1.79 -7.11 -14.40
C PRO A 141 1.50 -8.44 -13.69
N ALA A 142 1.82 -9.57 -14.34
CA ALA A 142 1.49 -10.92 -13.84
C ALA A 142 2.03 -11.26 -12.43
N GLY A 143 3.12 -10.63 -12.00
CA GLY A 143 3.67 -10.82 -10.65
C GLY A 143 2.75 -10.35 -9.53
N ILE A 144 1.92 -9.32 -9.80
CA ILE A 144 1.01 -8.74 -8.81
C ILE A 144 -0.13 -9.69 -8.42
N PRO A 145 -1.00 -10.17 -9.35
CA PRO A 145 -2.06 -11.12 -8.99
C PRO A 145 -1.49 -12.40 -8.40
N SER A 146 -0.37 -12.89 -8.93
CA SER A 146 0.29 -14.11 -8.43
C SER A 146 0.68 -13.97 -6.95
N HIS A 147 1.33 -12.86 -6.60
CA HIS A 147 1.73 -12.60 -5.22
C HIS A 147 0.54 -12.32 -4.31
N VAL A 148 -0.44 -11.52 -4.75
CA VAL A 148 -1.67 -11.25 -3.98
C VAL A 148 -2.36 -12.55 -3.63
N ILE A 149 -2.62 -13.44 -4.60
CA ILE A 149 -3.23 -14.75 -4.36
C ILE A 149 -2.41 -15.58 -3.37
N SER A 150 -1.08 -15.56 -3.48
CA SER A 150 -0.19 -16.35 -2.62
C SER A 150 -0.21 -15.94 -1.14
N CYS A 151 -0.56 -14.69 -0.83
CA CYS A 151 -0.50 -14.17 0.54
C CYS A 151 -1.86 -13.73 1.11
N PHE A 152 -2.91 -13.67 0.30
CA PHE A 152 -4.22 -13.12 0.69
C PHE A 152 -4.79 -13.83 1.92
N HIS A 153 -4.79 -15.16 1.90
CA HIS A 153 -5.30 -15.96 3.02
C HIS A 153 -4.46 -15.77 4.28
N ASP A 154 -3.12 -15.84 4.16
CA ASP A 154 -2.21 -15.64 5.29
C ASP A 154 -2.45 -14.30 5.98
N GLU A 155 -2.60 -13.22 5.21
CA GLU A 155 -2.83 -11.89 5.78
C GLU A 155 -4.23 -11.73 6.39
N LEU A 156 -5.23 -12.41 5.83
CA LEU A 156 -6.58 -12.43 6.40
C LEU A 156 -6.63 -13.21 7.72
N SER A 157 -6.00 -14.38 7.78
CA SER A 157 -5.93 -15.22 8.99
C SER A 157 -5.35 -14.46 10.17
N LYS A 158 -4.32 -13.63 9.96
CA LYS A 158 -3.73 -12.79 11.02
C LYS A 158 -4.68 -11.77 11.64
N ILE A 159 -5.82 -11.47 11.00
CA ILE A 159 -6.83 -10.54 11.53
C ILE A 159 -7.99 -11.27 12.19
N VAL A 160 -8.34 -12.46 11.68
CA VAL A 160 -9.53 -13.21 12.11
C VAL A 160 -9.23 -14.22 13.22
N GLU A 161 -7.97 -14.63 13.38
CA GLU A 161 -7.54 -15.62 14.38
C GLU A 161 -7.18 -15.01 15.76
N ASP A 162 -7.43 -13.71 15.96
CA ASP A 162 -7.35 -12.99 17.25
C ASP A 162 -8.76 -12.75 17.86
#